data_AF-A0A0F7S359-F1
#
_entry.id   AF-A0A0F7S359-F1
#
_cell.length_a   1.000
_cell.length_b   1.000
_cell.length_c   1.000
_cell.angle_alpha   90.00
_cell.angle_beta   90.00
_cell.angle_gamma   90.00
#
_symmetry.space_group_name_H-M   'P 1'
#
loop_
_entity.id
_entity.type
_entity.pdbx_description
1 polymer ?
#
loop_
_entity_poly.entity_id
_entity_poly.type
_entity_poly.pdbx_seq_one_letter_code
_entity_poly.pdbx_strand_id
1 'polypeptide(L)' 'MDGQLKYRGVRLEAQEIQDAIERADERIQNAFVCTRTIKETARLVALVQMNANEKLEDKAFAQQLADHVRAKLGSAATPN' A
#
# COMPACT_ATOMS: atom_id res chain seq x y z
N MET A 1 -9.89 0.40 -16.94
CA MET A 1 -9.33 1.73 -16.61
C MET A 1 -8.01 1.47 -15.91
N ASP A 2 -6.91 1.88 -16.52
CA ASP A 2 -5.56 1.41 -16.22
C ASP A 2 -4.99 2.11 -14.98
N GLY A 3 -4.84 1.36 -13.89
CA GLY A 3 -4.34 1.83 -12.60
C GLY A 3 -2.81 1.91 -12.52
N GLN A 4 -2.12 2.17 -13.65
CA GLN A 4 -0.66 2.31 -13.69
C GLN A 4 -0.19 3.58 -12.98
N LEU A 5 0.58 3.38 -11.91
CA LEU A 5 1.36 4.39 -11.23
C LEU A 5 2.80 4.35 -11.78
N LYS A 6 3.24 5.44 -12.41
CA LYS A 6 4.66 5.63 -12.75
C LYS A 6 5.38 6.15 -11.52
N TYR A 7 6.11 5.27 -10.84
CA TYR A 7 6.89 5.64 -9.66
C TYR A 7 8.36 5.29 -9.86
N ARG A 8 9.26 6.27 -9.73
CA ARG A 8 10.72 6.09 -9.87
C ARG A 8 11.18 5.39 -11.16
N GLY A 9 10.44 5.56 -12.26
CA GLY A 9 10.75 4.91 -13.55
C GLY A 9 10.25 3.47 -13.69
N VAL A 10 9.56 2.95 -12.68
CA VAL A 10 8.91 1.64 -12.69
C VAL A 10 7.41 1.84 -12.91
N ARG A 11 6.80 0.98 -13.74
CA ARG A 11 5.34 0.89 -13.83
C ARG A 11 4.88 -0.04 -12.71
N LEU A 12 4.14 0.50 -11.76
CA LEU A 12 3.52 -0.25 -10.67
C LEU A 12 2.01 -0.21 -10.87
N GLU A 13 1.35 -1.34 -10.65
CA GLU A 13 -0.11 -1.38 -10.67
C GLU A 13 -0.64 -1.11 -9.26
N ALA A 14 -1.41 -0.02 -9.11
CA ALA A 14 -1.99 0.33 -7.81
C ALA A 14 -2.86 -0.81 -7.27
N GLN A 15 -3.57 -1.51 -8.16
CA GLN A 15 -4.42 -2.65 -7.84
C GLN A 15 -3.64 -3.84 -7.29
N GLU A 16 -2.45 -4.15 -7.81
CA GLU A 16 -1.63 -5.23 -7.25
C GLU A 16 -1.22 -4.95 -5.81
N ILE A 17 -0.89 -3.68 -5.52
CA ILE A 17 -0.49 -3.29 -4.16
C ILE A 17 -1.71 -3.32 -3.23
N GLN A 18 -2.88 -2.87 -3.70
CA GLN A 18 -4.14 -2.95 -2.96
C GLN A 18 -4.51 -4.39 -2.64
N ASP A 19 -4.54 -5.27 -3.65
CA ASP A 19 -4.86 -6.69 -3.49
C ASP A 19 -3.83 -7.40 -2.60
N ALA A 20 -2.54 -7.04 -2.69
CA ALA A 20 -1.52 -7.56 -1.79
C ALA A 20 -1.74 -7.14 -0.33
N ILE A 21 -2.20 -5.91 -0.07
CA ILE A 21 -2.51 -5.41 1.27
C ILE A 21 -3.78 -6.09 1.80
N GLU A 22 -4.84 -6.18 0.99
CA GLU A 22 -6.10 -6.85 1.36
C GLU A 22 -5.90 -8.34 1.64
N ARG A 23 -5.00 -9.01 0.90
CA ARG A 23 -4.63 -10.41 1.16
C ARG A 23 -3.62 -10.61 2.28
N ALA A 24 -2.95 -9.55 2.73
CA ALA A 24 -1.99 -9.67 3.82
C ALA A 24 -2.69 -9.93 5.16
N ASP A 25 -3.91 -9.42 5.34
CA ASP A 25 -4.64 -9.56 6.60
C ASP A 25 -6.17 -9.50 6.40
N GLU A 26 -6.89 -10.46 6.98
CA GLU A 26 -8.37 -10.56 6.90
C GLU A 26 -9.12 -9.41 7.60
N ARG A 27 -8.44 -8.67 8.49
CA ARG A 27 -9.00 -7.51 9.17
C ARG A 27 -9.17 -6.31 8.26
N ILE A 28 -8.51 -6.30 7.11
CA ILE A 28 -8.57 -5.23 6.12
C ILE A 28 -9.83 -5.43 5.27
N GLN A 29 -10.71 -4.45 5.33
CA GLN A 29 -11.91 -4.42 4.50
C GLN A 29 -11.60 -3.96 3.08
N ASN A 30 -10.70 -2.98 2.97
CA ASN A 30 -10.37 -2.37 1.68
C ASN A 30 -9.00 -1.69 1.75
N ALA A 31 -8.26 -1.66 0.64
CA ALA A 31 -7.01 -0.92 0.55
C ALA A 31 -7.04 0.02 -0.66
N PHE A 32 -6.44 1.19 -0.51
CA PHE A 32 -6.35 2.17 -1.58
C PHE A 32 -4.95 2.74 -1.67
N VAL A 33 -4.34 2.65 -2.85
CA VAL A 33 -2.94 3.04 -3.07
C VAL A 33 -2.91 4.19 -4.06
N CYS A 34 -2.22 5.26 -3.70
CA CYS A 34 -2.06 6.46 -4.52
C CYS A 34 -0.65 7.01 -4.44
N THR A 35 -0.19 7.60 -5.53
CA THR A 35 1.02 8.44 -5.49
C THR A 35 0.64 9.84 -5.07
N ARG A 36 1.31 10.36 -4.04
CA ARG A 36 1.18 11.72 -3.57
C ARG A 36 2.54 12.42 -3.64
N THR A 37 2.59 13.60 -4.23
CA THR A 37 3.80 14.42 -4.24
C THR A 37 3.91 15.16 -2.91
N ILE A 38 4.98 14.90 -2.15
CA ILE A 38 5.28 15.57 -0.88
C ILE A 38 6.68 16.17 -1.01
N LYS A 39 6.79 17.50 -0.85
CA LYS A 39 8.07 18.24 -0.97
C LYS A 39 8.82 17.89 -2.27
N GLU A 40 8.15 18.05 -3.42
CA GLU A 40 8.67 17.77 -4.77
C GLU A 40 9.07 16.31 -5.04
N THR A 41 8.85 15.41 -4.09
CA THR A 41 9.12 13.98 -4.23
C THR A 41 7.80 13.24 -4.37
N ALA A 42 7.61 12.51 -5.48
CA ALA A 42 6.54 11.54 -5.57
C ALA A 42 6.75 10.48 -4.48
N ARG A 43 5.75 10.26 -3.64
CA ARG A 43 5.70 9.19 -2.64
C ARG A 43 4.49 8.30 -2.86
N LEU A 44 4.67 7.01 -2.64
CA LEU A 44 3.57 6.06 -2.66
C LEU A 44 2.93 6.03 -1.26
N VAL A 45 1.63 6.23 -1.19
CA VAL A 45 0.84 6.22 0.04
C VAL A 45 -0.25 5.16 -0.10
N ALA A 46 -0.33 4.27 0.89
CA ALA A 46 -1.42 3.30 1.00
C ALA A 46 -2.33 3.68 2.16
N LEU A 47 -3.62 3.75 1.88
CA LEU A 47 -4.70 3.95 2.84
C LEU A 47 -5.38 2.61 3.03
N VAL A 48 -5.51 2.17 4.28
CA VAL A 48 -6.09 0.88 4.63
C VAL A 48 -7.35 1.12 5.44
N GLN A 49 -8.45 0.54 4.99
CA GLN A 49 -9.73 0.54 5.70
C GLN A 49 -9.86 -0.79 6.44
N MET A 50 -9.97 -0.70 7.76
CA MET A 50 -10.20 -1.84 8.64
C MET A 50 -11.69 -2.19 8.70
N ASN A 51 -12.00 -3.45 8.99
CA ASN A 51 -13.35 -3.87 9.36
C ASN A 51 -13.83 -3.12 10.62
N ALA A 52 -15.16 -2.95 10.74
CA ALA A 52 -15.83 -2.01 11.66
C ALA A 52 -15.60 -2.23 13.18
N ASN A 53 -14.71 -3.13 13.58
CA ASN A 53 -14.34 -3.38 14.97
C ASN A 53 -12.83 -3.49 15.20
N GLU A 54 -12.04 -3.35 14.14
CA GLU A 54 -10.59 -3.52 14.17
C GLU A 54 -9.92 -2.15 14.29
N LYS A 55 -9.12 -1.99 15.34
CA LYS A 55 -8.38 -0.74 15.56
C LYS A 55 -6.95 -0.86 15.04
N LEU A 56 -6.58 0.08 14.18
CA LEU A 56 -5.22 0.25 13.67
C LEU A 56 -4.39 1.07 14.67
N GLU A 57 -4.21 0.57 15.90
CA GLU A 57 -3.41 1.26 16.93
C GLU A 57 -1.92 0.87 16.88
N ASP A 58 -1.56 -0.12 16.05
CA ASP A 58 -0.20 -0.65 16.02
C ASP A 58 0.61 -0.16 14.81
N LYS A 59 1.67 0.61 15.07
CA LYS A 59 2.73 0.85 14.08
C LYS A 59 3.34 -0.47 13.59
N ALA A 60 3.32 -1.51 14.42
CA ALA A 60 3.76 -2.85 14.04
C ALA A 60 2.92 -3.41 12.88
N PHE A 61 1.61 -3.14 12.85
CA PHE A 61 0.73 -3.58 11.77
C PHE A 61 1.06 -2.89 10.46
N ALA A 62 1.22 -1.57 10.47
CA ALA A 62 1.67 -0.82 9.29
C ALA A 62 3.03 -1.33 8.78
N GLN A 63 3.94 -1.66 9.70
CA GLN A 63 5.25 -2.21 9.35
C GLN A 63 5.16 -3.62 8.75
N GLN A 64 4.29 -4.49 9.28
CA GLN A 64 4.03 -5.82 8.71
C GLN A 64 3.44 -5.73 7.31
N LEU A 65 2.47 -4.84 7.09
CA LEU A 65 1.91 -4.63 5.75
C LEU A 65 2.97 -4.13 4.77
N ALA A 66 3.80 -3.16 5.20
CA ALA A 66 4.90 -2.67 4.39
C ALA A 66 5.90 -3.78 4.06
N ASP A 67 6.23 -4.66 5.02
CA ASP A 67 7.12 -5.80 4.79
C ASP A 67 6.51 -6.84 3.84
N HIS A 68 5.21 -7.13 3.98
CA HIS A 68 4.49 -8.05 3.11
C HIS A 68 4.45 -7.54 1.66
N VAL A 69 4.13 -6.25 1.46
CA VAL A 69 4.15 -5.59 0.16
C VAL A 69 5.57 -5.59 -0.42
N ARG A 70 6.59 -5.32 0.40
CA ARG A 70 7.99 -5.38 0.00
C ARG A 70 8.42 -6.78 -0.42
N ALA A 71 7.97 -7.83 0.27
CA ALA A 71 8.30 -9.21 -0.04
C ALA A 71 7.66 -9.68 -1.35
N LYS A 72 6.43 -9.24 -1.64
CA LYS A 72 5.72 -9.60 -2.88
C LYS A 72 6.13 -8.77 -4.10
N LEU A 73 6.17 -7.45 -3.94
CA LEU A 73 6.28 -6.48 -5.05
C LEU A 73 7.63 -5.75 -5.07
N GLY A 74 8.49 -6.01 -4.08
CA GLY A 74 9.81 -5.40 -3.96
C GLY A 74 9.80 -4.02 -3.30
N SER A 75 11.00 -3.55 -2.92
CA SER A 75 11.19 -2.27 -2.20
C SER A 75 10.72 -1.02 -2.96
N ALA A 76 10.46 -1.13 -4.27
CA ALA A 76 9.96 -0.03 -5.10
C ALA A 76 8.45 0.21 -4.91
N ALA A 77 7.70 -0.82 -4.50
CA ALA A 77 6.25 -0.80 -4.33
C ALA A 77 5.82 -0.59 -2.87
N THR A 78 6.77 -0.46 -1.95
CA THR A 78 6.47 -0.30 -0.52
C THR A 78 6.01 1.13 -0.22
N PRO A 79 4.77 1.32 0.27
CA PRO A 79 4.30 2.64 0.71
C PRO A 79 5.10 3.13 1.92
N ASN A 80 5.30 4.46 2.00
CA ASN A 80 6.01 5.14 3.10
C ASN A 80 5.06 5.68 4.15
#